data_AF-A0A969QH55-F1
#
_entry.id   AF-A0A969QH55-F1
#
_cell.length_a   1.000
_cell.length_b   1.000
_cell.length_c   1.000
_cell.angle_alpha   90.00
_cell.angle_beta   90.00
_cell.angle_gamma   90.00
#
_symmetry.space_group_name_H-M   'P 1'
#
loop_
_entity.id
_entity.type
_entity.pdbx_description
1 polymer ?
#
loop_
_entity_poly.entity_id
_entity_poly.type
_entity_poly.pdbx_seq_one_letter_code
_entity_poly.pdbx_strand_id
1 'polypeptide(L)' 'MQYVLIDAHQRFLGTYKSEKSFSVGDTFDNHNDQSFTVIGLNWKQGGGNQGQSLTVIPTNTALKTAT' A
#
# COMPACT_ATOMS: atom_id res chain seq x y z
N MET A 1 9.76 -9.31 1.93
CA MET A 1 8.62 -9.13 2.86
C MET A 1 7.32 -9.10 2.06
N GLN A 2 6.24 -9.66 2.59
CA GLN A 2 4.92 -9.58 1.96
C GLN A 2 4.08 -8.56 2.73
N TYR A 3 3.56 -7.59 1.99
CA TYR A 3 2.71 -6.52 2.49
C TYR A 3 1.27 -6.78 2.08
N VAL A 4 0.33 -6.48 2.97
CA VAL A 4 -1.10 -6.40 2.64
C VAL A 4 -1.42 -4.96 2.28
N LEU A 5 -1.94 -4.73 1.08
CA LEU A 5 -2.35 -3.41 0.63
C LEU A 5 -3.80 -3.16 1.01
N ILE A 6 -4.04 -2.01 1.63
CA ILE A 6 -5.36 -1.56 2.08
C ILE A 6 -5.58 -0.13 1.60
N ASP A 7 -6.77 0.23 1.13
CA ASP A 7 -7.09 1.62 0.78
C ASP A 7 -7.39 2.48 2.02
N ALA A 8 -7.60 3.78 1.80
CA ALA A 8 -8.00 4.72 2.86
C ALA A 8 -9.35 4.38 3.53
N HIS A 9 -10.20 3.58 2.89
CA HIS A 9 -11.47 3.09 3.42
C HIS A 9 -11.36 1.72 4.10
N GLN A 10 -10.14 1.26 4.40
CA GLN A 10 -9.84 -0.03 5.00
C GLN A 10 -10.25 -1.25 4.14
N ARG A 11 -10.34 -1.08 2.81
CA ARG A 11 -10.64 -2.16 1.87
C ARG A 11 -9.36 -2.85 1.44
N PHE A 12 -9.39 -4.18 1.42
CA PHE A 12 -8.29 -4.99 0.90
C PHE A 12 -8.11 -4.76 -0.61
N LEU A 13 -6.91 -4.36 -1.02
CA LEU A 13 -6.54 -4.15 -2.42
C LEU A 13 -5.72 -5.32 -3.00
N GLY A 14 -5.00 -6.05 -2.15
CA GLY A 14 -4.14 -7.15 -2.57
C GLY A 14 -2.96 -7.35 -1.64
N THR A 15 -1.97 -8.11 -2.13
CA THR A 15 -0.67 -8.23 -1.45
C THR A 15 0.45 -7.78 -2.37
N TYR A 16 1.48 -7.15 -1.80
CA TYR A 16 2.65 -6.67 -2.51
C TYR A 16 3.91 -7.27 -1.89
N LYS A 17 4.74 -7.92 -2.71
CA LYS A 17 6.01 -8.48 -2.24
C LYS A 17 7.13 -7.50 -2.55
N SER A 18 7.87 -7.10 -1.54
CA SER A 18 9.06 -6.25 -1.70
C SER A 18 10.12 -6.61 -0.69
N GLU A 19 11.38 -6.48 -1.09
CA GLU A 19 12.54 -6.64 -0.21
C GLU A 19 12.81 -5.35 0.60
N LYS A 20 12.26 -4.22 0.15
CA LYS A 20 12.38 -2.93 0.83
C LYS A 20 11.35 -2.79 1.96
N SER A 21 11.73 -2.08 3.02
CA SER A 21 10.81 -1.57 4.05
C SER A 21 10.16 -0.27 3.60
N PHE A 22 8.87 -0.09 3.87
CA PHE A 22 8.12 1.11 3.51
C PHE A 22 7.95 2.05 4.70
N SER A 23 8.01 3.34 4.42
CA SER A 23 7.65 4.45 5.31
C SER A 23 6.42 5.18 4.80
N VAL A 24 5.71 5.89 5.68
CA VAL A 24 4.65 6.82 5.24
C VAL A 24 5.26 7.89 4.35
N GLY A 25 4.64 8.15 3.21
CA GLY A 25 5.12 9.04 2.14
C GLY A 25 5.87 8.33 1.02
N ASP A 26 6.29 7.07 1.21
CA ASP A 26 6.93 6.31 0.13
C ASP A 26 5.94 6.01 -0.99
N THR A 27 6.45 6.05 -2.23
CA THR A 27 5.72 5.65 -3.43
C THR A 27 6.29 4.37 -4.02
N PHE A 28 5.43 3.51 -4.55
CA PHE A 28 5.85 2.31 -5.28
C PHE A 28 4.87 1.93 -6.38
N ASP A 29 5.37 1.22 -7.38
CA ASP A 29 4.57 0.65 -8.45
C ASP A 29 4.29 -0.83 -8.17
N ASN A 30 3.02 -1.22 -8.34
CA ASN A 30 2.62 -2.62 -8.34
C ASN A 30 2.86 -3.27 -9.72
N HIS A 31 2.84 -4.59 -9.79
CA HIS A 31 2.93 -5.40 -11.02
C HIS A 31 1.91 -5.05 -12.12
N ASN A 32 0.86 -4.27 -11.82
CA ASN A 32 -0.13 -3.81 -12.80
C ASN A 32 0.11 -2.35 -13.23
N ASP A 33 1.34 -1.83 -13.12
CA ASP A 33 1.69 -0.43 -13.40
C ASP A 33 0.86 0.60 -12.62
N GLN A 34 0.31 0.19 -11.48
CA GLN A 34 -0.41 1.08 -10.57
C GLN A 34 0.55 1.63 -9.53
N SER A 35 0.76 2.94 -9.57
CA SER A 35 1.53 3.67 -8.57
C SER A 35 0.69 3.94 -7.33
N PHE A 36 1.23 3.62 -6.17
CA PHE A 36 0.63 3.84 -4.87
C PHE A 36 1.53 4.69 -3.98
N THR A 37 0.93 5.54 -3.15
CA THR A 37 1.58 6.26 -2.05
C THR A 37 1.15 5.65 -0.73
N VAL A 38 2.11 5.33 0.13
CA VAL A 38 1.87 4.83 1.48
C VAL A 38 1.45 5.99 2.37
N ILE A 39 0.25 5.91 2.94
CA ILE A 39 -0.28 6.91 3.89
C ILE A 39 -0.40 6.38 5.32
N GLY A 40 -0.20 5.08 5.53
CA GLY A 40 -0.24 4.47 6.84
C GLY A 40 0.45 3.11 6.89
N LEU A 41 0.99 2.78 8.05
CA LEU A 41 1.63 1.50 8.33
C LEU A 41 0.93 0.86 9.52
N ASN A 42 0.48 -0.39 9.37
CA ASN A 42 -0.05 -1.17 10.47
C ASN A 42 0.80 -2.43 10.67
N TRP A 43 1.46 -2.48 11.82
CA TRP A 43 2.25 -3.62 12.27
C TRP A 43 1.37 -4.42 13.22
N LYS A 44 0.96 -5.63 12.84
CA LYS A 44 0.31 -6.51 13.81
C LYS A 44 1.37 -6.97 14.82
N GLN A 45 1.35 -6.33 15.99
CA GLN A 45 2.15 -6.68 17.15
C GLN A 45 1.60 -8.01 17.71
N GLY A 46 2.11 -9.14 17.22
CA GLY A 46 1.58 -10.44 17.62
C GLY A 46 2.38 -11.62 17.10
N GLY A 47 3.56 -11.86 17.67
CA GLY A 47 4.12 -13.20 17.95
C GLY A 47 4.39 -14.20 16.82
N GLY A 48 4.04 -13.93 15.57
CA GLY A 48 4.33 -14.82 14.45
C GLY A 48 4.23 -14.03 13.16
N ASN A 49 5.13 -14.35 12.23
CA ASN A 49 5.28 -14.01 10.80
C ASN A 49 4.11 -13.36 10.00
N GLN A 50 3.31 -12.48 10.61
CA GLN A 50 2.06 -11.96 10.11
C GLN A 50 2.33 -10.62 9.44
N GLY A 51 2.10 -10.62 8.13
CA GLY A 51 2.51 -9.57 7.19
C GLY A 51 2.19 -8.15 7.63
N GLN A 52 3.09 -7.24 7.26
CA GLN A 52 2.92 -5.81 7.45
C GLN A 52 1.79 -5.31 6.55
N SER A 53 0.92 -4.44 7.06
CA SER A 53 -0.16 -3.86 6.27
C SER A 53 0.21 -2.42 5.88
N LEU A 54 0.08 -2.08 4.59
CA LEU A 54 0.27 -0.74 4.06
C LEU A 54 -1.10 -0.16 3.71
N THR A 55 -1.43 0.98 4.32
CA THR A 55 -2.54 1.80 3.85
C THR A 55 -2.01 2.68 2.72
N VAL A 56 -2.63 2.59 1.55
CA VAL A 56 -2.16 3.24 0.33
C VAL A 56 -3.27 4.01 -0.37
N ILE A 57 -2.87 5.02 -1.13
CA ILE A 57 -3.71 5.71 -2.10
C ILE A 57 -3.06 5.64 -3.48
N PRO A 58 -3.83 5.52 -4.57
CA PRO A 58 -3.27 5.59 -5.92
C PRO A 58 -2.67 6.98 -6.17
N THR A 59 -1.42 7.03 -6.60
CA THR A 59 -0.72 8.28 -6.94
C THR A 59 -1.20 8.80 -8.29
N ASN A 60 -1.60 7.90 -9.19
CA ASN A 60 -2.08 8.18 -10.54
C ASN A 60 -3.60 8.01 -10.70
N THR A 61 -4.39 8.20 -9.64
CA THR A 61 -5.71 8.81 -9.88
C THR A 61 -5.43 10.23 -10.34
N ALA A 62 -5.10 10.37 -11.63
CA ALA A 62 -5.41 11.56 -12.37
C ALA A 62 -6.79 11.96 -11.87
N LEU A 63 -6.86 13.10 -11.21
CA LEU A 63 -8.07 13.88 -11.14
C LEU A 63 -8.59 13.83 -12.57
N LYS A 64 -9.55 12.95 -12.84
CA LYS A 64 -10.36 13.01 -14.03
C LYS A 64 -11.22 14.24 -13.76
N THR A 65 -10.61 15.42 -13.87
CA THR A 65 -11.29 16.68 -14.04
C THR A 65 -12.22 16.40 -15.21
N ALA A 66 -13.49 16.23 -14.86
CA ALA A 66 -14.57 16.34 -15.81
C ALA A 66 -14.50 17.77 -16.33
N THR A 67 -13.81 17.94 -17.46
CA THR A 67 -13.91 19.11 -18.33
C THR A 67 -14.77 18.73 -19.52
#